data_AF-A0A314YCA8-F1
#
_entry.id   AF-A0A314YCA8-F1
#
_cell.length_a   1.000
_cell.length_b   1.000
_cell.length_c   1.000
_cell.angle_alpha   90.00
_cell.angle_beta   90.00
_cell.angle_gamma   90.00
#
_symmetry.space_group_name_H-M   'P 1'
#
loop_
_entity.id
_entity.type
_entity.pdbx_description
1 polymer ?
#
loop_
_entity_poly.entity_id
_entity_poly.type
_entity_poly.pdbx_seq_one_letter_code
_entity_poly.pdbx_strand_id
1 'polypeptide(L)'
;MMRPSLLFRRLVDLPNIFWRYPMSYLSYAAWSIQGQFKNDMIGLEFDPKVPGEPKLKGEDVLLYMYGINPKISKWWDLAALAALLICAKVIFYMVLKYKERASFFTERLYAKANFQHRAKRAPLRKEPLISSKRHTTINTLASQEGLGSPLP
;
A
#
# COMPACT_ATOMS: atom_id res chain seq x y z
N MET A 1 11.98 2.40 -1.43
CA MET A 1 12.04 3.83 -1.04
C MET A 1 13.49 4.36 -1.12
N MET A 2 14.13 4.41 -2.30
CA MET A 2 15.54 4.85 -2.41
C MET A 2 15.72 6.29 -2.88
N ARG A 3 14.70 6.93 -3.46
CA ARG A 3 14.79 8.29 -4.02
C ARG A 3 15.04 9.41 -2.99
N PRO A 4 14.49 9.38 -1.75
CA PRO A 4 14.72 10.44 -0.76
C PRO A 4 15.81 10.10 0.27
N SER A 5 16.70 9.12 -0.01
CA SER A 5 17.78 8.83 0.93
C SER A 5 18.98 9.74 0.68
N LEU A 6 19.68 10.08 1.77
CA LEU A 6 20.87 10.94 1.77
C LEU A 6 21.95 10.51 0.78
N LEU A 7 21.96 9.24 0.37
CA LEU A 7 22.94 8.65 -0.54
C LEU A 7 22.73 9.05 -2.01
N PHE A 8 21.49 9.34 -2.43
CA PHE A 8 21.18 9.62 -3.84
C PHE A 8 20.90 11.09 -4.12
N ARG A 9 20.37 11.83 -3.13
CA ARG A 9 20.16 13.28 -3.24
C ARG A 9 20.05 13.91 -1.86
N ARG A 10 20.63 15.10 -1.68
CA ARG A 10 20.51 15.85 -0.43
C ARG A 10 19.03 16.22 -0.21
N LEU A 11 18.55 16.07 1.02
CA LEU A 11 17.15 16.36 1.40
C LEU A 11 16.71 17.79 1.05
N VAL A 12 17.65 18.74 1.00
CA VAL A 12 17.41 20.15 0.68
C VAL A 12 17.08 20.37 -0.80
N ASP A 13 17.53 19.48 -1.69
CA ASP A 13 17.41 19.62 -3.15
C ASP A 13 16.16 18.91 -3.72
N LEU A 14 15.32 18.36 -2.84
CA LEU A 14 14.13 17.62 -3.22
C LEU A 14 12.90 18.54 -3.33
N PRO A 15 12.05 18.39 -4.37
CA PRO A 15 10.86 19.22 -4.53
C PRO A 15 9.93 19.12 -3.31
N ASN A 16 9.48 20.28 -2.85
CA ASN A 16 8.95 20.46 -1.49
C ASN A 16 7.65 19.69 -1.19
N ILE A 17 6.76 19.51 -2.17
CA ILE A 17 5.37 19.12 -1.91
C ILE A 17 5.19 17.63 -1.56
N PHE A 18 5.97 16.74 -2.18
CA PHE A 18 5.75 15.29 -2.03
C PHE A 18 6.96 14.55 -1.49
N TRP A 19 8.16 14.95 -1.93
CA TRP A 19 9.39 14.22 -1.64
C TRP A 19 10.08 14.72 -0.37
N ARG A 20 10.03 16.03 -0.12
CA ARG A 20 10.57 16.63 1.11
C ARG A 20 9.67 16.40 2.33
N TYR A 21 8.36 16.40 2.12
CA TYR A 21 7.33 16.01 3.10
C TYR A 21 6.21 15.33 2.30
N PRO A 22 5.57 14.24 2.76
CA PRO A 22 5.79 13.44 3.97
C PRO A 22 6.79 12.28 3.76
N MET A 23 7.24 12.04 2.54
CA MET A 23 7.90 10.78 2.16
C MET A 23 9.30 10.61 2.79
N SER A 24 10.01 11.70 3.07
CA SER A 24 11.27 11.69 3.82
C SER A 24 11.08 11.19 5.26
N TYR A 25 10.04 11.64 5.95
CA TYR A 25 9.72 11.26 7.33
C TYR A 25 9.20 9.82 7.44
N LEU A 26 8.48 9.34 6.43
CA LEU A 26 8.01 7.96 6.35
C LEU A 26 9.08 6.98 5.86
N SER A 27 10.24 7.47 5.38
CA SER A 27 11.28 6.62 4.83
C SER A 27 12.11 5.98 5.94
N TYR A 28 11.91 4.68 6.16
CA TYR A 28 12.77 3.86 7.01
C TYR A 28 14.26 4.01 6.64
N ALA A 29 14.55 4.01 5.34
CA ALA A 29 15.92 4.11 4.84
C ALA A 29 16.58 5.47 5.16
N ALA A 30 15.81 6.57 5.17
CA ALA A 30 16.35 7.89 5.51
C ALA A 30 16.81 7.93 6.98
N TRP A 31 15.96 7.48 7.90
CA TRP A 31 16.28 7.40 9.33
C TRP A 31 17.40 6.40 9.62
N SER A 32 17.43 5.24 8.95
CA SER A 32 18.48 4.24 9.17
C SER A 32 19.85 4.75 8.72
N ILE A 33 19.92 5.40 7.54
CA ILE A 33 21.17 5.97 7.01
C ILE A 33 21.63 7.13 7.89
N GLN A 34 20.72 7.99 8.34
CA GLN A 34 21.06 9.10 9.25
C GLN A 34 21.58 8.59 10.61
N GLY A 35 20.95 7.56 11.17
CA GLY A 35 21.40 6.93 12.41
C GLY A 35 22.76 6.24 12.27
N GLN A 36 22.99 5.54 11.16
CA GLN A 36 24.27 4.88 10.86
C GLN A 36 25.39 5.91 10.70
N PHE A 37 25.19 6.96 9.89
CA PHE A 37 26.20 8.01 9.74
C PHE A 37 26.50 8.71 11.05
N LYS A 38 25.50 8.98 11.89
CA LYS A 38 25.76 9.52 13.24
C LYS A 38 26.55 8.54 14.11
N ASN A 39 26.25 7.25 14.04
CA ASN A 39 26.96 6.24 14.83
C ASN A 39 28.43 6.12 14.43
N ASP A 40 28.72 6.18 13.13
CA ASP A 40 30.06 5.91 12.59
C ASP A 40 30.96 7.17 12.59
N MET A 41 30.36 8.37 12.59
CA MET A 41 31.09 9.64 12.49
C MET A 41 31.29 10.36 13.82
N ILE A 42 30.45 10.13 14.83
CA ILE A 42 30.59 10.76 16.15
C ILE A 42 31.83 10.19 16.85
N GLY A 43 32.77 11.05 17.21
CA GLY A 43 34.02 10.66 17.86
C GLY A 43 35.15 10.24 16.91
N LEU A 44 34.95 10.33 15.59
CA LEU A 44 36.01 10.14 14.61
C LEU A 44 36.69 11.47 14.27
N GLU A 45 38.01 11.45 14.17
CA GLU A 45 38.81 12.54 13.62
C GLU A 45 39.44 12.05 12.32
N PHE A 46 39.32 12.86 11.26
CA PHE A 46 39.90 12.58 9.96
C PHE A 46 41.12 13.46 9.73
N ASP A 47 42.14 12.88 9.10
CA ASP A 47 43.27 13.65 8.61
C ASP A 47 42.83 14.59 7.48
N PRO A 48 43.37 15.81 7.45
CA PRO A 48 43.01 16.79 6.44
C PRO A 48 43.42 16.32 5.04
N LYS A 49 42.65 16.71 4.02
CA LYS A 49 43.00 16.46 2.61
C LYS A 49 44.26 17.21 2.16
N VAL A 50 44.59 18.32 2.84
CA VAL A 50 45.77 19.14 2.58
C VAL A 50 46.66 19.08 3.82
N PRO A 51 47.95 18.70 3.71
CA PRO A 51 48.85 18.68 4.84
C PRO A 51 49.03 20.10 5.40
N GLY A 52 48.64 20.33 6.67
CA GLY A 52 48.77 21.60 7.37
C GLY A 52 47.48 22.17 7.98
N GLU A 53 46.32 21.61 7.64
CA GLU A 53 45.03 22.03 8.22
C GLU A 53 44.70 21.30 9.54
N PRO A 54 43.83 21.88 10.40
CA PRO A 54 43.39 21.20 11.61
C PRO A 54 42.65 19.89 11.27
N LYS A 55 42.77 18.90 12.15
CA LYS A 55 42.05 17.62 12.04
C LYS A 55 40.55 17.87 11.89
N LEU A 56 39.94 17.20 10.92
CA LEU A 56 38.54 17.38 10.59
C LEU A 56 37.70 16.47 11.48
N LYS A 57 36.84 17.03 12.32
CA LYS A 57 35.94 16.22 13.15
C LYS A 57 34.85 15.60 12.28
N GLY A 58 34.49 14.35 12.56
CA GLY A 58 33.40 13.67 11.87
C GLY A 58 32.05 14.38 12.03
N GLU A 59 31.88 15.13 13.11
CA GLU A 59 30.73 16.01 13.37
C GLU A 59 30.59 17.13 12.34
N ASP A 60 31.70 17.75 11.96
CA ASP A 60 31.74 18.83 10.97
C ASP A 60 31.47 18.26 9.57
N VAL A 61 32.00 17.08 9.24
CA VAL A 61 31.68 16.38 8.00
C VAL A 61 30.18 16.08 7.90
N LEU A 62 29.57 15.63 9.00
CA LEU A 62 28.14 15.33 9.05
C LEU A 62 27.28 16.57 8.73
N LEU A 63 27.68 17.72 9.26
CA LEU A 63 26.98 18.98 9.06
C LEU A 63 27.20 19.54 7.64
N TYR A 64 28.46 19.69 7.22
CA TYR A 64 28.81 20.39 5.98
C TYR A 64 28.54 19.54 4.73
N MET A 65 28.91 18.25 4.74
CA MET A 65 28.72 17.36 3.59
C MET A 65 27.29 16.82 3.51
N TYR A 66 26.79 16.28 4.62
CA TYR A 66 25.51 15.56 4.62
C TYR A 66 24.31 16.41 5.05
N GLY A 67 24.54 17.58 5.68
CA GLY A 67 23.46 18.43 6.19
C GLY A 67 22.70 17.83 7.37
N ILE A 68 23.28 16.84 8.06
CA ILE A 68 22.67 16.24 9.25
C ILE A 68 23.15 17.04 10.45
N ASN A 69 22.20 17.45 11.31
CA ASN A 69 22.54 18.18 12.52
C ASN A 69 23.09 17.19 13.58
N PRO A 70 24.35 17.32 14.02
CA PRO A 70 24.94 16.44 15.02
C PRO A 70 24.41 16.69 16.44
N LYS A 71 23.74 17.84 16.68
CA LYS A 71 23.15 18.18 17.99
C LYS A 71 22.00 17.24 18.40
N ILE A 72 21.34 16.60 17.42
CA ILE A 72 20.26 15.66 17.68
C ILE A 72 20.85 14.30 18.03
N SER A 73 20.57 13.82 19.24
CA SER A 73 21.03 12.54 19.75
C SER A 73 20.68 11.37 18.82
N LYS A 74 21.63 10.44 18.64
CA LYS A 74 21.46 9.22 17.84
C LYS A 74 20.25 8.37 18.23
N TRP A 75 19.82 8.47 19.49
CA TRP A 75 18.68 7.74 20.02
C TRP A 75 17.34 8.22 19.47
N TRP A 76 17.24 9.47 19.03
CA TRP A 76 16.02 9.98 18.39
C TRP A 76 15.79 9.34 17.02
N ASP A 77 16.85 9.13 16.23
CA ASP A 77 16.73 8.46 14.94
C ASP A 77 16.30 7.00 15.13
N LEU A 78 16.83 6.32 16.16
CA LEU A 78 16.42 4.96 16.52
C LEU A 78 14.96 4.89 17.02
N ALA A 79 14.55 5.86 17.84
CA ALA A 79 13.17 5.96 18.32
C ALA A 79 12.19 6.19 17.16
N ALA A 80 12.52 7.07 16.21
CA ALA A 80 11.72 7.30 15.01
C ALA A 80 11.61 6.02 14.15
N LEU A 81 12.72 5.27 14.00
CA LEU A 81 12.75 4.00 13.29
C LEU A 81 11.83 2.95 13.95
N ALA A 82 11.89 2.84 15.27
CA ALA A 82 11.04 1.96 16.06
C ALA A 82 9.55 2.36 15.96
N ALA A 83 9.25 3.65 16.04
CA ALA A 83 7.90 4.17 15.87
C ALA A 83 7.34 3.83 14.48
N LEU A 84 8.14 4.02 13.42
CA LEU A 84 7.73 3.68 12.05
C LEU A 84 7.42 2.18 11.90
N LEU A 85 8.22 1.31 12.52
CA LEU A 85 7.99 -0.13 12.54
C LEU A 85 6.69 -0.49 13.24
N ILE A 86 6.43 0.09 14.42
CA ILE A 86 5.18 -0.11 15.17
C ILE A 86 3.99 0.39 14.35
N CYS A 87 4.06 1.59 13.76
CA CYS A 87 3.01 2.13 12.90
C CYS A 87 2.73 1.20 11.72
N ALA A 88 3.75 0.68 11.04
CA ALA A 88 3.58 -0.28 9.95
C ALA A 88 2.88 -1.58 10.42
N LYS A 89 3.24 -2.09 11.60
CA LYS A 89 2.60 -3.28 12.20
C LYS A 89 1.14 -3.02 12.56
N VAL A 90 0.83 -1.85 13.13
CA VAL A 90 -0.54 -1.44 13.45
C VAL A 90 -1.38 -1.30 12.19
N ILE A 91 -0.86 -0.65 11.14
CA ILE A 91 -1.55 -0.52 9.84
C ILE A 91 -1.83 -1.91 9.27
N PHE A 92 -0.83 -2.80 9.27
CA PHE A 92 -0.99 -4.17 8.79
C PHE A 92 -2.05 -4.94 9.58
N TYR A 93 -2.03 -4.83 10.90
CA TYR A 93 -3.03 -5.44 11.78
C TYR A 93 -4.44 -4.90 11.51
N MET A 94 -4.57 -3.58 11.31
CA MET A 94 -5.85 -2.95 10.95
C MET A 94 -6.34 -3.48 9.60
N VAL A 95 -5.49 -3.54 8.58
CA VAL A 95 -5.85 -4.11 7.27
C VAL A 95 -6.34 -5.55 7.40
N LEU A 96 -5.65 -6.39 8.18
CA LEU A 96 -6.09 -7.77 8.43
C LEU A 96 -7.46 -7.82 9.11
N LYS A 97 -7.65 -7.05 10.18
CA LYS A 97 -8.91 -6.98 10.93
C LYS A 97 -10.08 -6.45 10.09
N TYR A 98 -9.80 -5.48 9.22
CA TYR A 98 -10.81 -4.92 8.32
C TYR A 98 -10.98 -5.75 7.07
N LYS A 99 -10.08 -6.67 6.69
CA LYS A 99 -10.23 -7.51 5.49
C LYS A 99 -11.54 -8.31 5.52
N GLU A 100 -11.89 -8.87 6.68
CA GLU A 100 -13.12 -9.66 6.84
C GLU A 100 -14.37 -8.79 6.69
N ARG A 101 -14.39 -7.60 7.31
CA ARG A 101 -15.48 -6.63 7.12
C ARG A 101 -15.52 -6.07 5.70
N ALA A 102 -14.37 -5.70 5.15
CA ALA A 102 -14.24 -5.10 3.83
C ALA A 102 -14.67 -6.09 2.75
N SER A 103 -14.31 -7.37 2.86
CA SER A 103 -14.82 -8.44 1.98
C SER A 103 -16.35 -8.47 1.98
N PHE A 104 -16.97 -8.46 3.16
CA PHE A 104 -18.43 -8.41 3.28
C PHE A 104 -19.03 -7.14 2.68
N PHE A 105 -18.43 -5.97 2.92
CA PHE A 105 -18.91 -4.70 2.35
C PHE A 105 -18.71 -4.65 0.83
N THR A 106 -17.61 -5.18 0.30
CA THR A 106 -17.38 -5.26 -1.15
C THR A 106 -18.40 -6.17 -1.80
N GLU A 107 -18.63 -7.37 -1.27
CA GLU A 107 -19.67 -8.28 -1.77
C GLU A 107 -21.06 -7.63 -1.69
N ARG A 108 -21.36 -6.91 -0.60
CA ARG A 108 -22.62 -6.17 -0.45
C ARG A 108 -22.76 -5.02 -1.45
N LEU A 109 -21.69 -4.31 -1.76
CA LEU A 109 -21.67 -3.24 -2.77
C LEU A 109 -21.77 -3.81 -4.18
N TYR A 110 -21.05 -4.89 -4.50
CA TYR A 110 -21.15 -5.61 -5.77
C TYR A 110 -22.55 -6.20 -5.98
N ALA A 111 -23.13 -6.83 -4.95
CA ALA A 111 -24.51 -7.31 -4.99
C ALA A 111 -25.48 -6.16 -5.23
N LYS A 112 -25.33 -5.03 -4.52
CA LYS A 112 -26.20 -3.86 -4.67
C LYS A 112 -26.06 -3.21 -6.05
N ALA A 113 -24.87 -3.15 -6.62
CA ALA A 113 -24.64 -2.69 -7.99
C ALA A 113 -25.31 -3.62 -9.02
N ASN A 114 -25.19 -4.94 -8.85
CA ASN A 114 -25.87 -5.93 -9.69
C ASN A 114 -27.39 -5.83 -9.59
N PHE A 115 -27.94 -5.64 -8.38
CA PHE A 115 -29.37 -5.39 -8.19
C PHE A 115 -29.83 -4.09 -8.84
N GLN A 116 -29.03 -3.01 -8.77
CA GLN A 116 -29.37 -1.75 -9.42
C GLN A 116 -29.30 -1.83 -10.95
N HIS A 117 -28.33 -2.56 -11.51
CA HIS A 117 -28.30 -2.84 -12.94
C HIS A 117 -29.44 -3.76 -13.40
N ARG A 118 -29.83 -4.78 -12.60
CA ARG A 118 -31.02 -5.61 -12.88
C ARG A 118 -32.33 -4.85 -12.73
N ALA A 119 -32.49 -4.01 -11.70
CA ALA A 119 -33.66 -3.18 -11.48
C ALA A 119 -33.81 -2.09 -12.56
N LYS A 120 -32.70 -1.52 -13.06
CA LYS A 120 -32.70 -0.59 -14.20
C LYS A 120 -32.91 -1.28 -15.55
N ARG A 121 -32.58 -2.57 -15.69
CA ARG A 121 -32.98 -3.41 -16.84
C ARG A 121 -34.41 -3.95 -16.74
N ALA A 122 -35.01 -3.92 -15.55
CA ALA A 122 -36.40 -4.29 -15.33
C ALA A 122 -37.30 -3.08 -15.04
N PRO A 123 -37.56 -2.22 -16.05
CA PRO A 123 -38.77 -1.43 -16.04
C PRO A 123 -39.54 -1.58 -17.36
N LEU A 124 -39.84 -2.81 -17.80
CA LEU A 124 -40.90 -3.01 -18.81
C LEU A 124 -41.41 -4.45 -18.89
N ARG A 125 -42.06 -4.93 -17.84
CA ARG A 125 -43.22 -5.80 -18.01
C ARG A 125 -44.12 -5.63 -16.80
N LYS A 126 -44.94 -4.57 -16.83
CA LYS A 126 -46.26 -4.70 -16.21
C LYS A 126 -46.93 -5.81 -17.00
N GLU A 127 -46.86 -7.05 -16.53
CA GLU A 127 -47.80 -8.05 -17.03
C GLU A 127 -49.19 -7.54 -16.67
N PRO A 128 -50.09 -7.30 -17.64
CA PRO A 128 -51.49 -7.25 -17.28
C PRO A 128 -51.80 -8.62 -16.66
N LEU A 129 -52.44 -8.60 -15.49
CA LEU A 129 -53.07 -9.76 -14.87
C LEU A 129 -54.16 -10.28 -15.83
N ILE A 130 -53.74 -10.95 -16.91
CA ILE A 130 -54.62 -11.74 -17.74
C ILE A 130 -54.54 -13.14 -17.15
N SER A 131 -55.47 -13.37 -16.23
CA SER A 131 -55.91 -14.70 -15.85
C SER A 131 -56.22 -15.50 -17.12
N SER A 132 -55.27 -16.35 -17.52
CA SER A 132 -55.48 -17.34 -18.59
C SER A 132 -55.26 -18.71 -17.99
N LYS A 133 -56.35 -19.32 -17.51
CA LYS A 133 -56.47 -20.76 -17.35
C LYS A 133 -56.23 -21.41 -18.72
N ARG A 134 -55.04 -21.99 -18.97
CA ARG A 134 -54.86 -23.02 -20.00
C ARG A 134 -53.52 -23.76 -19.85
N HIS A 135 -53.64 -25.01 -19.40
CA HIS A 135 -52.80 -26.17 -19.70
C HIS A 135 -51.28 -26.04 -19.59
N THR A 136 -50.76 -26.48 -18.44
CA THR A 136 -49.45 -27.11 -18.33
C THR A 136 -49.48 -28.48 -19.01
N THR A 137 -48.82 -28.62 -20.16
CA THR A 137 -48.41 -29.93 -20.68
C THR A 137 -46.98 -30.19 -20.22
N ILE A 138 -46.85 -31.09 -19.25
CA ILE A 138 -45.58 -31.66 -18.84
C ILE A 138 -45.20 -32.66 -19.94
N ASN A 139 -44.19 -32.34 -20.75
CA ASN A 139 -43.63 -33.28 -21.72
C ASN A 139 -42.82 -34.35 -20.97
N THR A 140 -43.38 -35.55 -20.88
CA THR A 140 -42.77 -36.73 -20.26
C THR A 140 -41.66 -37.28 -21.17
N LEU A 141 -40.46 -37.48 -20.62
CA LEU A 141 -39.24 -37.95 -21.32
C LEU A 141 -39.34 -39.38 -21.92
N ALA A 142 -40.49 -40.06 -21.79
CA ALA A 142 -40.74 -41.41 -22.31
C ALA A 142 -41.11 -41.45 -23.81
N SER A 143 -41.22 -40.30 -24.48
CA SER A 143 -41.52 -40.23 -25.93
C SER A 143 -40.32 -40.61 -26.83
N GLN A 144 -39.12 -40.74 -26.26
CA GLN A 144 -37.87 -40.89 -27.03
C GLN A 144 -37.40 -42.34 -27.24
N GLU A 145 -38.15 -43.35 -26.79
CA GLU A 145 -37.75 -44.77 -26.86
C GLU A 145 -38.15 -45.50 -28.16
N GLY A 146 -38.69 -44.80 -29.16
CA GLY A 146 -39.26 -45.43 -30.36
C GLY A 146 -38.36 -45.59 -31.60
N LEU A 147 -37.10 -45.16 -31.56
CA LEU A 147 -36.22 -45.15 -32.75
C LEU A 147 -34.91 -45.89 -32.48
N GLY A 148 -35.00 -47.21 -32.36
CA GLY A 148 -33.84 -48.08 -32.19
C GLY A 148 -34.09 -49.50 -32.68
N SER A 149 -34.02 -49.71 -34.00
CA SER A 149 -33.39 -50.91 -34.63
C SER A 149 -33.70 -50.98 -36.13
N PRO A 150 -32.68 -51.00 -37.01
CA PRO A 150 -32.74 -51.79 -38.22
C PRO A 150 -32.23 -53.22 -37.92
N LEU A 151 -33.02 -54.21 -38.26
CA LEU A 151 -32.64 -55.63 -38.34
C LEU A 151 -32.25 -55.96 -39.81
N PRO A 152 -31.57 -57.09 -40.04
CA PRO A 152 -30.21 -57.25 -40.58
C PRO A 152 -30.00 -56.91 -42.06
#